data_AF-A0A2H9TAR0-F1
#
_entry.id   AF-A0A2H9TAR0-F1
#
_cell.length_a   1.000
_cell.length_b   1.000
_cell.length_c   1.000
_cell.angle_alpha   90.00
_cell.angle_beta   90.00
_cell.angle_gamma   90.00
#
_symmetry.space_group_name_H-M   'P 1'
#
loop_
_entity.id
_entity.type
_entity.pdbx_description
1 polymer ?
#
loop_
_entity_poly.entity_id
_entity_poly.type
_entity_poly.pdbx_seq_one_letter_code
_entity_poly.pdbx_strand_id
1 'polypeptide(L)'
;MARAQLQRLLWQQGGECFYCRKRLSLKDASIDHVIPRSLGGQDKLDNKVICCRTINQLFANISPKTKISYLLNWKNKEMPCPAQLEDLKEHNKDNDDLKEAPEPLPKMILQEPVSS
;
A
#
# COMPACT_ATOMS: atom_id res chain seq x y z
N MET A 1 17.89 14.27 13.98
CA MET A 1 16.58 14.00 14.63
C MET A 1 15.67 13.13 13.75
N ALA A 2 15.10 13.66 12.65
CA ALA A 2 14.12 12.93 11.82
C ALA A 2 14.62 11.58 11.24
N ARG A 3 15.90 11.53 10.83
CA ARG A 3 16.51 10.30 10.27
C ARG A 3 16.63 9.16 11.31
N ALA A 4 16.87 9.49 12.58
CA ALA A 4 16.96 8.49 13.65
C ALA A 4 15.57 7.91 13.98
N GLN A 5 14.53 8.73 13.95
CA GLN A 5 13.15 8.28 14.14
C GLN A 5 12.69 7.38 12.99
N LEU A 6 12.99 7.75 11.74
CA LEU A 6 12.69 6.94 10.55
C LEU A 6 13.34 5.55 10.67
N GLN A 7 14.63 5.51 11.00
CA GLN A 7 15.38 4.25 11.13
C GLN A 7 14.83 3.38 12.25
N ARG A 8 14.49 3.97 13.41
CA ARG A 8 13.87 3.24 14.53
C ARG A 8 12.52 2.63 14.14
N LEU A 9 11.62 3.43 13.56
CA LEU A 9 10.31 2.94 13.15
C LEU A 9 10.42 1.88 12.05
N LEU A 10 11.33 2.06 11.08
CA LEU A 10 11.57 1.09 10.02
C LEU A 10 12.02 -0.26 10.59
N TRP A 11 12.92 -0.24 11.57
CA TRP A 11 13.36 -1.45 12.27
C TRP A 11 12.21 -2.10 13.06
N GLN A 12 11.46 -1.32 13.85
CA GLN A 12 10.33 -1.82 14.64
C GLN A 12 9.21 -2.43 13.77
N GLN A 13 9.03 -1.92 12.54
CA GLN A 13 8.02 -2.40 11.59
C GLN A 13 8.52 -3.56 10.70
N GLY A 14 9.74 -4.07 10.93
CA GLY A 14 10.28 -5.21 10.18
C GLY A 14 10.83 -4.88 8.79
N GLY A 15 11.09 -3.60 8.48
CA GLY A 15 11.71 -3.18 7.22
C GLY A 15 10.77 -3.20 6.01
N GLU A 16 9.46 -3.25 6.22
CA GLU A 16 8.45 -3.32 5.16
C GLU A 16 7.50 -2.11 5.22
N CYS A 17 6.92 -1.75 4.08
CA CYS A 17 5.86 -0.76 4.01
C CYS A 17 4.62 -1.23 4.78
N PHE A 18 4.07 -0.38 5.66
CA PHE A 18 2.87 -0.69 6.44
C PHE A 18 1.68 -1.06 5.57
N TYR A 19 1.56 -0.43 4.40
CA TYR A 19 0.43 -0.54 3.50
C TYR A 19 0.59 -1.69 2.49
N CYS A 20 1.59 -1.62 1.61
CA CYS A 20 1.78 -2.61 0.52
C CYS A 20 2.75 -3.74 0.84
N ARG A 21 3.38 -3.76 2.02
CA ARG A 21 4.33 -4.80 2.44
C ARG A 21 5.62 -4.94 1.60
N LYS A 22 5.85 -4.06 0.60
CA LYS A 22 7.15 -3.98 -0.11
C LYS A 22 8.28 -3.73 0.89
N ARG A 23 9.39 -4.46 0.77
CA ARG A 23 10.64 -4.22 1.52
C ARG A 23 11.16 -2.81 1.20
N LEU A 24 11.57 -2.07 2.23
CA LEU A 24 12.01 -0.68 2.09
C LEU A 24 13.48 -0.52 2.44
N SER A 25 14.19 0.18 1.56
CA SER A 25 15.46 0.80 1.93
C SER A 25 15.20 2.07 2.75
N LEU A 26 16.20 2.54 3.51
CA LEU A 26 16.12 3.84 4.18
C LEU A 26 15.88 5.01 3.21
N LYS A 27 16.25 4.86 1.93
CA LYS A 27 16.02 5.90 0.91
C LYS A 27 14.55 5.95 0.50
N ASP A 28 13.87 4.80 0.43
CA ASP A 28 12.49 4.72 -0.09
C ASP A 28 11.42 4.78 1.01
N ALA A 29 11.85 4.67 2.27
CA ALA A 29 11.00 4.81 3.44
C ALA A 29 10.59 6.27 3.71
N SER A 30 9.37 6.45 4.19
CA SER A 30 8.81 7.71 4.66
C SER A 30 7.91 7.46 5.87
N ILE A 31 7.76 8.47 6.72
CA ILE A 31 6.81 8.44 7.84
C ILE A 31 5.49 9.03 7.34
N ASP A 32 4.40 8.28 7.45
CA ASP A 32 3.03 8.75 7.22
C ASP A 32 2.28 8.87 8.54
N HIS A 33 1.35 9.81 8.60
CA HIS A 33 0.37 9.89 9.67
C HIS A 33 -0.89 9.12 9.24
N VAL A 34 -1.26 8.07 9.98
CA VAL A 34 -2.44 7.24 9.65
C VAL A 34 -3.69 8.13 9.54
N ILE A 35 -3.88 9.01 10.52
CA ILE A 35 -4.76 10.17 10.47
C ILE A 35 -3.92 11.38 10.07
N PRO A 36 -4.14 12.00 8.90
CA PRO A 36 -3.39 13.19 8.48
C PRO A 36 -3.54 14.35 9.47
N ARG A 37 -2.50 15.18 9.59
CA ARG A 37 -2.54 16.39 10.43
C ARG A 37 -3.64 17.37 10.01
N SER A 38 -3.93 17.46 8.72
CA SER A 38 -5.03 18.28 8.17
C SER A 38 -6.41 17.83 8.64
N LEU A 39 -6.54 16.58 9.11
CA LEU A 39 -7.78 16.00 9.65
C LEU A 39 -7.71 15.84 11.19
N GLY A 40 -6.81 16.58 11.85
CA GLY A 40 -6.67 16.56 13.31
C GLY A 40 -5.80 15.43 13.87
N GLY A 41 -5.07 14.72 13.02
CA GLY A 41 -4.14 13.67 13.44
C GLY A 41 -3.00 14.21 14.30
N GLN A 42 -2.73 13.53 15.43
CA GLN A 42 -1.67 13.92 16.36
C GLN A 42 -0.29 13.48 15.86
N ASP A 43 0.76 14.24 16.22
CA ASP A 43 2.15 13.91 15.87
C ASP A 43 2.78 12.84 16.80
N LYS A 44 1.99 11.87 17.22
CA LYS A 44 2.39 10.81 18.16
C LYS A 44 2.85 9.54 17.41
N LEU A 45 3.61 8.69 18.11
CA LEU A 45 4.15 7.46 17.53
C LEU A 45 3.05 6.45 17.14
N ASP A 46 1.94 6.41 17.88
CA ASP A 46 0.78 5.55 17.59
C ASP A 46 0.07 5.91 16.28
N ASN A 47 0.14 7.17 15.86
CA ASN A 47 -0.39 7.67 14.60
C ASN A 47 0.65 7.66 13.47
N LYS A 48 1.89 7.21 13.70
CA LYS A 48 2.98 7.21 12.72
C LYS A 48 3.28 5.80 12.23
N VAL A 49 3.37 5.64 10.93
CA VAL A 49 3.79 4.38 10.29
C VAL A 49 4.88 4.63 9.27
N ILE A 50 5.61 3.59 8.90
CA ILE A 50 6.57 3.64 7.79
C ILE A 50 5.89 3.14 6.52
N CYS A 51 6.00 3.89 5.44
CA CYS A 51 5.51 3.50 4.13
C CYS A 51 6.50 3.86 3.02
N CYS A 52 6.29 3.33 1.83
CA CYS A 52 7.04 3.79 0.66
C CYS A 52 6.61 5.21 0.29
N ARG A 53 7.53 5.98 -0.29
CA ARG A 53 7.26 7.33 -0.80
C ARG A 53 6.05 7.41 -1.72
N THR A 54 5.88 6.43 -2.60
CA THR A 54 4.77 6.40 -3.57
C THR A 54 3.41 6.31 -2.89
N ILE A 55 3.25 5.41 -1.91
CA ILE A 55 2.00 5.34 -1.15
C ILE A 55 1.86 6.57 -0.25
N ASN A 56 2.95 7.07 0.34
CA ASN A 56 2.89 8.30 1.14
C ASN A 56 2.32 9.47 0.33
N GLN A 57 2.71 9.61 -0.93
CA GLN A 57 2.18 10.64 -1.84
C GLN A 57 0.71 10.38 -2.19
N LEU A 58 0.32 9.13 -2.46
CA LEU A 58 -1.06 8.76 -2.76
C LEU A 58 -2.00 8.99 -1.55
N PHE A 59 -1.52 8.64 -0.35
CA PHE A 59 -2.31 8.66 0.87
C PHE A 59 -2.28 10.00 1.61
N ALA A 60 -1.23 10.81 1.41
CA ALA A 60 -0.99 12.16 1.94
C ALA A 60 -2.08 12.70 2.90
N ASN A 61 -3.09 13.37 2.36
CA ASN A 61 -4.14 14.04 3.14
C ASN A 61 -5.49 13.32 3.09
N ILE A 62 -5.55 12.07 2.60
CA ILE A 62 -6.82 11.33 2.54
C ILE A 62 -7.17 10.69 3.89
N SER A 63 -8.48 10.58 4.14
CA SER A 63 -8.99 10.05 5.39
C SER A 63 -8.60 8.58 5.63
N PRO A 64 -8.53 8.13 6.89
CA PRO A 64 -8.33 6.70 7.21
C PRO A 64 -9.35 5.79 6.52
N LYS A 65 -10.62 6.21 6.43
CA LYS A 65 -11.68 5.47 5.72
C LYS A 65 -11.30 5.25 4.25
N THR A 66 -10.83 6.30 3.58
CA THR A 66 -10.38 6.23 2.19
C THR A 66 -9.14 5.33 2.06
N LYS A 67 -8.15 5.48 2.95
CA LYS A 67 -6.95 4.59 2.98
C LYS A 67 -7.37 3.12 3.09
N ILE A 68 -8.25 2.78 4.04
CA ILE A 68 -8.77 1.42 4.24
C ILE A 68 -9.50 0.92 2.97
N SER A 69 -10.32 1.76 2.33
CA SER A 69 -11.00 1.39 1.09
C SER A 69 -10.02 1.02 -0.02
N TYR A 70 -8.93 1.78 -0.20
CA TYR A 70 -7.88 1.43 -1.17
C TYR A 70 -7.24 0.08 -0.82
N LEU A 71 -6.90 -0.14 0.45
CA LEU A 71 -6.29 -1.39 0.91
C LEU A 71 -7.20 -2.62 0.70
N LEU A 72 -8.50 -2.48 0.97
CA LEU A 72 -9.48 -3.55 0.74
C LEU A 72 -9.63 -3.87 -0.75
N ASN A 73 -9.62 -2.84 -1.60
CA ASN A 73 -9.67 -3.03 -3.05
C ASN A 73 -8.39 -3.65 -3.61
N TRP A 74 -7.23 -3.38 -2.99
CA TRP A 74 -5.97 -4.02 -3.37
C TRP A 74 -5.94 -5.51 -3.02
N LYS A 75 -6.51 -5.97 -1.90
CA LYS A 75 -6.46 -7.40 -1.54
C LYS A 75 -7.07 -8.35 -2.58
N ASN A 76 -7.93 -7.84 -3.47
CA ASN A 76 -8.55 -8.63 -4.54
C ASN A 76 -7.69 -8.72 -5.82
N LYS A 77 -6.51 -8.09 -5.85
CA LYS A 77 -5.55 -8.12 -6.96
C LYS A 77 -4.15 -8.31 -6.37
N GLU A 78 -3.33 -9.21 -6.92
CA GLU A 78 -1.96 -9.45 -6.38
C GLU A 78 -1.23 -8.13 -6.16
N MET A 79 -0.89 -7.82 -4.91
CA MET A 79 -0.51 -6.47 -4.47
C MET A 79 0.69 -5.90 -5.22
N PRO A 80 0.52 -4.94 -6.15
CA PRO A 80 1.62 -4.15 -6.65
C PRO A 80 1.60 -2.84 -5.86
N CYS A 81 2.65 -2.57 -5.09
CA CYS A 81 2.92 -1.18 -4.76
C CYS A 81 2.86 -0.36 -6.07
N PRO A 82 2.21 0.81 -6.12
CA PRO A 82 2.11 1.55 -7.38
C PRO A 82 3.47 1.82 -8.05
N ALA A 83 4.55 1.90 -7.25
CA ALA A 83 5.92 1.99 -7.75
C ALA A 83 6.37 0.75 -8.57
N GLN A 84 5.90 -0.44 -8.22
CA GLN A 84 6.24 -1.67 -8.93
C GLN A 84 5.64 -1.71 -10.35
N LEU A 85 4.57 -0.92 -10.62
CA LEU A 85 4.01 -0.79 -11.97
C LEU A 85 4.91 0.02 -12.91
N GLU A 86 5.83 0.82 -12.38
CA GLU A 86 6.83 1.58 -13.12
C GLU A 86 8.07 0.71 -13.34
N ASP A 87 8.55 0.03 -12.29
CA ASP A 87 9.72 -0.87 -12.33
C ASP A 87 9.52 -2.06 -13.31
N LEU A 88 8.29 -2.58 -13.44
CA LEU A 88 7.95 -3.67 -14.38
C LEU A 88 7.90 -3.25 -15.85
N LYS A 89 7.71 -1.95 -16.13
CA LYS A 89 7.69 -1.44 -17.52
C LYS A 89 9.08 -1.27 -18.09
N GLU A 90 10.08 -1.06 -17.24
CA GLU A 90 11.47 -0.86 -17.65
C GLU A 90 12.22 -2.18 -17.91
N HIS A 91 11.82 -3.29 -17.27
CA HIS A 91 12.40 -4.62 -17.51
C HIS A 91 11.79 -5.38 -18.69
N ASN A 92 10.65 -4.93 -19.23
CA ASN A 92 9.95 -5.55 -20.36
C ASN A 92 10.27 -4.90 -21.72
N LYS A 93 11.49 -4.39 -21.91
CA LYS A 93 11.99 -4.03 -23.24
C LYS A 93 12.83 -5.12 -23.90
N ASP A 94 13.29 -6.12 -23.14
CA ASP A 94 14.28 -7.07 -23.64
C ASP A 94 13.88 -8.56 -23.54
N ASN A 95 12.65 -8.92 -23.16
CA ASN A 95 12.21 -10.32 -23.25
C ASN A 95 10.77 -10.45 -23.77
N ASP A 96 10.70 -10.86 -25.02
CA ASP A 96 9.54 -11.41 -25.71
C ASP A 96 9.33 -12.83 -25.19
N ASP A 97 8.48 -13.01 -24.18
CA ASP A 97 7.76 -14.27 -23.89
C ASP A 97 6.95 -14.09 -22.59
N LEU A 98 5.63 -13.99 -22.73
CA LEU A 98 4.55 -14.42 -21.81
C LEU A 98 3.26 -13.70 -22.22
N LYS A 99 2.66 -14.21 -23.30
CA LYS A 99 1.28 -13.91 -23.71
C LYS A 99 0.34 -14.85 -22.96
N GLU A 100 -0.49 -14.29 -22.09
CA GLU A 100 -1.95 -14.48 -22.00
C GLU A 100 -2.45 -14.19 -20.58
N ALA A 101 -3.45 -13.31 -20.50
CA ALA A 101 -4.12 -12.97 -19.27
C ALA A 101 -5.07 -14.12 -18.86
N PRO A 102 -5.10 -14.56 -17.59
CA PRO A 102 -6.04 -15.57 -17.17
C PRO A 102 -7.49 -15.04 -17.29
N GLU A 103 -8.35 -15.91 -17.82
CA GLU A 103 -9.76 -15.61 -18.14
C GLU A 103 -10.58 -15.12 -16.93
N PRO A 104 -11.62 -14.31 -17.17
CA PRO A 104 -12.41 -13.70 -16.11
C PRO A 104 -13.19 -14.74 -15.30
N LEU A 105 -13.07 -14.65 -13.97
CA LEU A 105 -13.75 -15.52 -13.02
C LEU A 105 -15.30 -15.43 -13.14
N PRO A 106 -16.00 -16.57 -13.01
CA PRO A 106 -17.44 -16.65 -13.23
C PRO A 106 -18.25 -15.90 -12.17
N LYS A 107 -19.35 -15.28 -12.61
CA LYS A 107 -20.29 -14.52 -11.76
C LYS A 107 -20.99 -15.49 -10.79
N MET A 108 -20.75 -15.34 -9.49
CA MET A 108 -21.52 -16.05 -8.47
C MET A 108 -22.93 -15.45 -8.35
N ILE A 109 -23.93 -16.27 -8.62
CA ILE A 109 -25.36 -15.99 -8.48
C ILE A 109 -25.68 -15.87 -6.98
N LEU A 110 -26.23 -14.73 -6.56
CA LEU A 110 -26.73 -14.52 -5.21
C LEU A 110 -27.96 -15.41 -5.01
N GLN A 111 -27.88 -16.40 -4.11
CA GLN A 111 -29.07 -17.10 -3.61
C GLN A 111 -29.65 -16.30 -2.44
N GLU A 112 -30.94 -16.02 -2.54
CA GLU A 112 -31.70 -15.23 -1.57
C GLU A 112 -31.83 -15.94 -0.22
N PRO A 113 -31.94 -15.19 0.89
CA PRO A 113 -31.93 -15.77 2.22
C PRO A 113 -33.21 -16.55 2.51
N VAL A 114 -33.05 -17.78 3.01
CA VAL A 114 -34.15 -18.62 3.50
C VAL A 114 -34.75 -17.98 4.74
N SER A 115 -36.04 -17.66 4.67
CA SER A 115 -36.86 -17.14 5.76
C SER A 115 -37.17 -18.23 6.79
N SER A 116 -37.12 -17.85 8.06
CA SER A 116 -37.70 -18.59 9.20
C SER A 116 -38.63 -17.66 9.96
#